data_AF-A0A3Q9BK96-F1
#
_entry.id   AF-A0A3Q9BK96-F1
#
_cell.length_a   1.000
_cell.length_b   1.000
_cell.length_c   1.000
_cell.angle_alpha   90.00
_cell.angle_beta   90.00
_cell.angle_gamma   90.00
#
_symmetry.space_group_name_H-M   'P 1'
#
loop_
_entity.id
_entity.type
_entity.pdbx_description
1 polymer ?
#
loop_
_entity_poly.entity_id
_entity_poly.type
_entity_poly.pdbx_seq_one_letter_code
_entity_poly.pdbx_strand_id
1 'polypeptide(L)'
;MHLLRFNDKTYVDVEKAKGIRADKAAKVAVLFLHPESGDYFNATPGLLELELCADKTNIAMNGDAYKETTLSNLARFNRIADYMHEKGQKVVASVNITLPWILGNVEPKADVLIAGYDTFEKAQLEVLIGNHKPVGRLPITLPKNSAVIAVNEYGVCVSRNDVPGYDKDKYLREDMTYAYKDSTGNEYKLDFGLSY
;
A
#
# COMPACT_ATOMS: atom_id res chain seq x y z
N MET A 1 -4.55 12.32 -20.19
CA MET A 1 -4.11 11.02 -20.71
C MET A 1 -2.71 11.20 -21.25
N HIS A 2 -1.69 10.90 -20.45
CA HIS A 2 -0.29 10.90 -20.90
C HIS A 2 0.14 9.44 -21.05
N LEU A 3 -0.21 8.85 -22.20
CA LEU A 3 0.42 7.60 -22.63
C LEU A 3 1.87 7.92 -22.98
N LEU A 4 2.80 7.38 -22.21
CA LEU A 4 4.19 7.42 -22.58
C LEU A 4 4.49 6.16 -23.41
N ARG A 5 4.85 6.37 -24.68
CA ARG A 5 5.24 5.33 -25.63
C ARG A 5 6.74 5.09 -25.51
N PHE A 6 7.14 3.90 -25.09
CA PHE A 6 8.55 3.57 -24.79
C PHE A 6 9.03 2.37 -25.60
N ASN A 7 9.12 2.55 -26.91
CA ASN A 7 9.34 1.54 -27.97
C ASN A 7 8.04 0.92 -28.51
N ASP A 8 8.13 0.36 -29.73
CA ASP A 8 7.01 0.06 -30.64
C ASP A 8 5.89 -0.83 -30.10
N LYS A 9 5.96 -1.33 -28.86
CA LYS A 9 5.01 -2.29 -28.29
C LYS A 9 4.64 -2.10 -26.80
N THR A 10 5.23 -1.14 -26.08
CA THR A 10 4.98 -0.97 -24.64
C THR A 10 4.38 0.40 -24.33
N TYR A 11 3.17 0.39 -23.77
CA TYR A 11 2.43 1.55 -23.31
C TYR A 11 2.33 1.51 -21.79
N VAL A 12 2.75 2.60 -21.14
CA VAL A 12 2.59 2.83 -19.69
C VAL A 12 1.50 3.90 -19.54
N ASP A 13 0.40 3.54 -18.89
CA ASP A 13 -0.61 4.52 -18.48
C ASP A 13 -0.25 5.05 -17.09
N VAL A 14 -0.01 6.36 -17.01
CA VAL A 14 0.29 7.09 -15.77
C VAL A 14 -0.94 7.92 -15.43
N GLU A 15 -1.79 7.39 -14.57
CA GLU A 15 -3.07 8.01 -14.24
C GLU A 15 -3.05 8.74 -12.90
N LYS A 16 -3.42 10.02 -12.91
CA LYS A 16 -3.95 10.69 -11.71
C LYS A 16 -5.42 10.31 -11.53
N ALA A 17 -5.78 10.12 -10.27
CA ALA A 17 -7.00 9.55 -9.69
C ALA A 17 -8.40 10.08 -10.12
N LYS A 18 -8.60 10.72 -11.28
CA LYS A 18 -9.94 11.15 -11.73
C LYS A 18 -10.23 10.78 -13.20
N GLY A 19 -10.99 9.70 -13.34
CA GLY A 19 -11.88 9.37 -14.45
C GLY A 19 -11.28 9.33 -15.86
N ILE A 20 -10.93 8.14 -16.36
CA ILE A 20 -10.96 7.69 -17.77
C ILE A 20 -10.70 6.16 -17.84
N ARG A 21 -11.01 5.56 -19.00
CA ARG A 21 -10.95 4.13 -19.38
C ARG A 21 -9.50 3.68 -19.64
N ALA A 22 -9.11 2.53 -19.08
CA ALA A 22 -7.89 1.82 -19.47
C ALA A 22 -7.83 1.63 -21.00
N ASP A 23 -6.72 2.01 -21.61
CA ASP A 23 -6.47 1.70 -23.02
C ASP A 23 -6.41 0.18 -23.19
N LYS A 24 -7.22 -0.36 -24.11
CA LYS A 24 -7.29 -1.80 -24.40
C LYS A 24 -5.95 -2.37 -24.88
N ALA A 25 -5.00 -1.52 -25.31
CA ALA A 25 -3.68 -1.93 -25.79
C ALA A 25 -2.58 -1.93 -24.71
N ALA A 26 -2.84 -1.42 -23.50
CA ALA A 26 -1.82 -1.31 -22.45
C ALA A 26 -1.27 -2.69 -22.04
N LYS A 27 0.05 -2.76 -21.84
CA LYS A 27 0.75 -3.98 -21.39
C LYS A 27 1.15 -3.93 -19.93
N VAL A 28 1.27 -2.71 -19.39
CA VAL A 28 1.60 -2.43 -18.00
C VAL A 28 0.74 -1.25 -17.54
N ALA A 29 0.13 -1.38 -16.37
CA ALA A 29 -0.55 -0.27 -15.70
C ALA A 29 0.30 0.16 -14.50
N VAL A 30 0.64 1.44 -14.39
CA VAL A 30 1.36 1.98 -13.23
C VAL A 30 0.40 2.83 -12.41
N LEU A 31 0.03 2.35 -11.22
CA LEU A 31 -1.00 2.92 -10.38
C LEU A 31 -0.37 3.55 -9.14
N PHE A 32 -0.45 4.87 -9.03
CA PHE A 32 0.02 5.63 -7.89
C PHE A 32 -1.09 5.74 -6.83
N LEU A 33 -0.83 5.19 -5.66
CA LEU A 33 -1.74 5.13 -4.53
C LEU A 33 -1.19 6.05 -3.43
N HIS A 34 -1.99 7.05 -3.06
CA HIS A 34 -1.66 8.02 -2.02
C HIS A 34 -2.63 7.85 -0.86
N PRO A 35 -2.42 6.83 0.01
CA PRO A 35 -3.23 6.69 1.18
C PRO A 35 -2.94 7.76 2.22
N GLU A 36 -3.97 8.13 2.97
CA GLU A 36 -3.92 9.13 4.04
C GLU A 36 -4.75 8.64 5.23
N SER A 37 -4.36 8.97 6.45
CA SER A 37 -5.11 8.60 7.65
C SER A 37 -4.80 9.59 8.76
N GLY A 38 -5.84 10.12 9.40
CA GLY A 38 -5.72 11.26 10.30
C GLY A 38 -5.24 12.54 9.60
N ASP A 39 -5.16 13.61 10.37
CA ASP A 39 -4.60 14.90 9.94
C ASP A 39 -3.82 15.52 11.12
N TYR A 40 -2.86 16.37 10.81
CA TYR A 40 -2.07 17.10 11.80
C TYR A 40 -2.94 17.95 12.74
N PHE A 41 -4.04 18.51 12.24
CA PHE A 41 -4.89 19.42 13.01
C PHE A 41 -6.09 18.73 13.66
N ASN A 42 -6.39 17.48 13.31
CA ASN A 42 -7.60 16.81 13.73
C ASN A 42 -7.33 15.36 14.13
N ALA A 43 -7.78 14.99 15.32
CA ALA A 43 -7.78 13.60 15.74
C ALA A 43 -8.79 12.79 14.89
N THR A 44 -8.45 11.54 14.60
CA THR A 44 -9.41 10.59 14.03
C THR A 44 -10.56 10.34 15.02
N PRO A 45 -11.80 10.08 14.55
CA PRO A 45 -12.90 9.75 15.45
C PRO A 45 -12.64 8.49 16.30
N GLY A 46 -11.95 7.51 15.71
CA GLY A 46 -11.52 6.26 16.35
C GLY A 46 -10.00 6.12 16.39
N LEU A 47 -9.54 4.87 16.48
CA LEU A 47 -8.11 4.55 16.34
C LEU A 47 -7.64 4.86 14.92
N LEU A 48 -6.34 5.13 14.77
CA LEU A 48 -5.73 5.38 13.47
C LEU A 48 -5.93 4.16 12.54
N GLU A 49 -6.56 4.38 11.39
CA GLU A 49 -6.76 3.33 10.39
C GLU A 49 -5.50 3.16 9.55
N LEU A 50 -5.04 1.91 9.44
CA LEU A 50 -3.83 1.56 8.67
C LEU A 50 -4.14 0.60 7.51
N GLU A 51 -5.36 0.08 7.40
CA GLU A 51 -5.80 -0.60 6.19
C GLU A 51 -6.03 0.40 5.07
N LEU A 52 -5.67 0.01 3.84
CA LEU A 52 -6.03 0.77 2.65
C LEU A 52 -7.51 0.53 2.35
N CYS A 53 -8.40 1.46 2.67
CA CYS A 53 -9.85 1.23 2.60
C CYS A 53 -10.61 2.43 2.02
N ALA A 54 -11.84 2.16 1.55
CA ALA A 54 -12.80 3.18 1.16
C ALA A 54 -14.16 2.83 1.78
N ASP A 55 -14.79 3.82 2.42
CA ASP A 55 -16.09 3.72 3.08
C ASP A 55 -16.21 2.56 4.10
N LYS A 56 -15.10 2.20 4.75
CA LYS A 56 -15.08 1.19 5.80
C LYS A 56 -15.84 1.71 7.02
N THR A 57 -16.73 0.89 7.57
CA THR A 57 -17.39 1.25 8.84
C THR A 57 -16.44 0.96 10.00
N ASN A 58 -16.08 1.99 10.74
CA ASN A 58 -15.32 1.92 11.99
C ASN A 58 -16.15 2.47 13.15
N ILE A 59 -15.64 2.28 14.38
CA ILE A 59 -16.26 2.76 15.62
C ILE A 59 -15.37 3.84 16.22
N ALA A 60 -15.97 4.99 16.51
CA ALA A 60 -15.32 6.12 17.15
C ALA A 60 -15.13 5.87 18.67
N MET A 61 -14.30 6.68 19.32
CA MET A 61 -14.02 6.57 20.76
C MET A 61 -15.27 6.76 21.65
N ASN A 62 -16.28 7.47 21.14
CA ASN A 62 -17.57 7.66 21.81
C ASN A 62 -18.58 6.52 21.53
N GLY A 63 -18.20 5.51 20.74
CA GLY A 63 -19.04 4.38 20.36
C GLY A 63 -19.85 4.56 19.07
N ASP A 64 -19.82 5.74 18.44
CA ASP A 64 -20.56 5.99 17.21
C ASP A 64 -19.91 5.32 16.01
N ALA A 65 -20.73 4.82 15.09
CA ALA A 65 -20.24 4.33 13.80
C ALA A 65 -19.87 5.50 12.88
N TYR A 66 -18.74 5.39 12.19
CA TYR A 66 -18.32 6.36 11.18
C TYR A 66 -17.73 5.67 9.94
N LYS A 67 -17.58 6.44 8.85
CA LYS A 67 -17.00 5.97 7.60
C LYS A 67 -15.56 6.43 7.48
N GLU A 68 -14.65 5.48 7.32
CA GLU A 68 -13.22 5.71 7.16
C GLU A 68 -12.79 5.40 5.73
N THR A 69 -11.99 6.30 5.16
CA THR A 69 -11.44 6.16 3.82
C THR A 69 -9.99 6.60 3.85
N THR A 70 -9.08 5.63 3.84
CA THR A 70 -7.65 5.90 3.69
C THR A 70 -7.22 5.92 2.23
N LEU A 71 -7.97 5.28 1.32
CA LEU A 71 -7.68 5.24 -0.12
C LEU A 71 -8.98 5.33 -0.95
N SER A 72 -9.37 6.56 -1.30
CA SER A 72 -10.64 6.89 -1.98
C SER A 72 -10.93 6.13 -3.28
N ASN A 73 -9.91 5.70 -4.02
CA ASN A 73 -10.05 5.03 -5.32
C ASN A 73 -9.71 3.53 -5.30
N LEU A 74 -9.78 2.88 -4.15
CA LEU A 74 -9.47 1.45 -4.02
C LEU A 74 -10.31 0.56 -4.97
N ALA A 75 -11.61 0.84 -5.10
CA ALA A 75 -12.47 0.10 -6.04
C ALA A 75 -12.05 0.28 -7.50
N ARG A 76 -11.47 1.43 -7.87
CA ARG A 76 -10.92 1.67 -9.21
C ARG A 76 -9.61 0.91 -9.40
N PHE A 77 -8.72 0.92 -8.41
CA PHE A 77 -7.49 0.12 -8.39
C PHE A 77 -7.80 -1.36 -8.66
N ASN A 78 -8.73 -1.95 -7.89
CA ASN A 78 -9.13 -3.35 -8.05
C ASN A 78 -9.64 -3.65 -9.46
N ARG A 79 -10.53 -2.80 -10.00
CA ARG A 79 -11.05 -2.98 -11.37
C ARG A 79 -9.97 -2.92 -12.44
N ILE A 80 -8.98 -2.03 -12.31
CA ILE A 80 -7.88 -1.94 -13.26
C ILE A 80 -6.98 -3.17 -13.13
N ALA A 81 -6.64 -3.57 -11.90
CA ALA A 81 -5.79 -4.74 -11.66
C ALA A 81 -6.43 -6.02 -12.24
N ASP A 82 -7.70 -6.26 -11.92
CA ASP A 82 -8.45 -7.41 -12.43
C ASP A 82 -8.51 -7.39 -13.97
N TYR A 83 -8.81 -6.23 -14.59
CA TYR A 83 -8.82 -6.09 -16.04
C TYR A 83 -7.47 -6.40 -16.69
N MET A 84 -6.37 -5.92 -16.11
CA MET A 84 -5.02 -6.16 -16.62
C MET A 84 -4.66 -7.65 -16.53
N HIS A 85 -4.96 -8.29 -15.39
CA HIS A 85 -4.69 -9.70 -15.18
C HIS A 85 -5.55 -10.61 -16.07
N GLU A 86 -6.83 -10.28 -16.29
CA GLU A 86 -7.70 -10.97 -17.27
C GLU A 86 -7.13 -10.96 -18.70
N LYS A 87 -6.32 -9.94 -19.03
CA LYS A 87 -5.64 -9.79 -20.33
C LYS A 87 -4.22 -10.35 -20.31
N GLY A 88 -3.77 -10.98 -19.23
CA GLY A 88 -2.40 -11.45 -19.05
C GLY A 88 -1.35 -10.33 -19.02
N GLN A 89 -1.77 -9.12 -18.63
CA GLN A 89 -0.93 -7.92 -18.54
C GLN A 89 -0.49 -7.67 -17.10
N LYS A 90 0.42 -6.71 -16.90
CA LYS A 90 1.08 -6.47 -15.62
C LYS A 90 0.60 -5.22 -14.91
N VAL A 91 0.60 -5.27 -13.58
CA VAL A 91 0.20 -4.17 -12.70
C VAL A 91 1.37 -3.78 -11.82
N VAL A 92 1.75 -2.51 -11.84
CA VAL A 92 2.67 -1.90 -10.89
C VAL A 92 1.85 -1.04 -9.93
N ALA A 93 1.94 -1.31 -8.63
CA ALA A 93 1.34 -0.48 -7.60
C ALA A 93 2.43 0.31 -6.88
N SER A 94 2.43 1.64 -7.02
CA SER A 94 3.23 2.53 -6.20
C SER A 94 2.41 2.99 -5.01
N VAL A 95 2.72 2.52 -3.81
CA VAL A 95 2.04 2.95 -2.58
C VAL A 95 2.88 4.00 -1.88
N ASN A 96 2.32 5.18 -1.62
CA ASN A 96 2.96 6.19 -0.80
C ASN A 96 2.97 5.77 0.68
N ILE A 97 4.12 5.32 1.18
CA ILE A 97 4.31 4.80 2.53
C ILE A 97 4.66 5.96 3.48
N THR A 98 3.65 6.77 3.82
CA THR A 98 3.74 7.81 4.87
C THR A 98 3.44 7.26 6.27
N LEU A 99 2.75 6.12 6.35
CA LEU A 99 2.43 5.38 7.57
C LEU A 99 2.70 3.88 7.35
N PRO A 100 2.78 3.06 8.42
CA PRO A 100 2.94 1.61 8.32
C PRO A 100 1.64 0.94 7.81
N TRP A 101 1.33 1.13 6.53
CA TRP A 101 0.11 0.64 5.90
C TRP A 101 0.04 -0.90 5.89
N ILE A 102 -1.17 -1.43 6.08
CA ILE A 102 -1.50 -2.83 5.86
C ILE A 102 -1.78 -3.03 4.37
N LEU A 103 -0.87 -3.73 3.68
CA LEU A 103 -0.89 -3.89 2.22
C LEU A 103 -1.69 -5.09 1.71
N GLY A 104 -2.33 -5.86 2.61
CA GLY A 104 -2.91 -7.17 2.29
C GLY A 104 -4.02 -7.19 1.22
N ASN A 105 -4.56 -6.03 0.85
CA ASN A 105 -5.56 -5.90 -0.22
C ASN A 105 -5.03 -5.19 -1.49
N VAL A 106 -3.78 -4.76 -1.49
CA VAL A 106 -3.12 -4.09 -2.64
C VAL A 106 -1.95 -4.91 -3.17
N GLU A 107 -1.06 -5.39 -2.31
CA GLU A 107 0.12 -6.17 -2.73
C GLU A 107 -0.27 -7.42 -3.54
N PRO A 108 -1.28 -8.23 -3.15
CA PRO A 108 -1.64 -9.42 -3.93
C PRO A 108 -2.23 -9.13 -5.31
N LYS A 109 -2.58 -7.88 -5.60
CA LYS A 109 -3.11 -7.42 -6.89
C LYS A 109 -2.03 -6.77 -7.76
N ALA A 110 -0.81 -6.62 -7.25
CA ALA A 110 0.32 -6.03 -7.97
C ALA A 110 1.30 -7.13 -8.41
N ASP A 111 1.82 -7.02 -9.63
CA ASP A 111 2.99 -7.81 -10.06
C ASP A 111 4.30 -7.18 -9.57
N VAL A 112 4.29 -5.87 -9.32
CA VAL A 112 5.40 -5.10 -8.75
C VAL A 112 4.81 -4.09 -7.77
N LEU A 113 5.34 -4.07 -6.54
CA LEU A 113 5.02 -3.04 -5.56
C LEU A 113 6.21 -2.09 -5.35
N ILE A 114 5.97 -0.79 -5.49
CA ILE A 114 6.93 0.25 -5.15
C ILE A 114 6.49 0.89 -3.84
N ALA A 115 7.39 0.92 -2.86
CA ALA A 115 7.24 1.77 -1.69
C ALA A 115 7.68 3.20 -2.05
N GLY A 116 6.71 4.08 -2.29
CA GLY A 116 6.92 5.51 -2.50
C GLY A 116 7.03 6.27 -1.17
N TYR A 117 7.71 7.41 -1.18
CA TYR A 117 7.87 8.31 -0.02
C TYR A 117 7.75 9.76 -0.47
N ASP A 118 6.60 10.13 -1.04
CA ASP A 118 6.34 11.41 -1.73
C ASP A 118 7.40 11.75 -2.78
N THR A 119 8.01 10.71 -3.35
CA THR A 119 9.03 10.82 -4.39
C THR A 119 8.36 11.11 -5.73
N PHE A 120 8.96 12.01 -6.52
CA PHE A 120 8.47 12.37 -7.85
C PHE A 120 8.17 11.13 -8.70
N GLU A 121 6.97 11.07 -9.28
CA GLU A 121 6.51 9.99 -10.17
C GLU A 121 7.54 9.70 -11.27
N LYS A 122 8.16 10.75 -11.84
CA LYS A 122 9.23 10.60 -12.84
C LYS A 122 10.40 9.76 -12.31
N ALA A 123 10.89 10.04 -11.10
CA ALA A 123 12.04 9.31 -10.55
C ALA A 123 11.70 7.82 -10.34
N GLN A 124 10.46 7.52 -9.94
CA GLN A 124 9.98 6.14 -9.83
C GLN A 124 9.91 5.47 -11.21
N LEU A 125 9.44 6.17 -12.24
CA LEU A 125 9.42 5.69 -13.62
C LEU A 125 10.84 5.42 -14.17
N GLU A 126 11.82 6.28 -13.88
CA GLU A 126 13.22 6.08 -14.29
C GLU A 126 13.82 4.78 -13.69
N VAL A 127 13.45 4.43 -12.45
CA VAL A 127 13.82 3.14 -11.83
C VAL A 127 13.08 1.97 -12.49
N LEU A 128 11.77 2.12 -12.72
CA LEU A 128 10.95 1.09 -13.37
C LEU A 128 11.44 0.70 -14.76
N ILE A 129 11.89 1.68 -15.55
CA ILE A 129 12.42 1.44 -16.90
C ILE A 129 13.90 1.06 -16.92
N GLY A 130 14.54 0.95 -15.75
CA GLY A 130 15.91 0.46 -15.61
C GLY A 130 17.02 1.50 -15.83
N ASN A 131 16.69 2.79 -15.91
CA ASN A 131 17.70 3.85 -16.00
C ASN A 131 18.47 4.00 -14.68
N HIS A 132 17.86 3.60 -13.56
CA HIS A 132 18.49 3.51 -12.24
C HIS A 132 18.14 2.20 -11.54
N LYS A 133 19.06 1.70 -10.70
CA LYS A 133 18.82 0.49 -9.89
C LYS A 133 17.97 0.85 -8.65
N PRO A 134 17.00 0.00 -8.27
CA PRO A 134 16.35 0.15 -6.97
C PRO A 134 17.34 -0.23 -5.86
N VAL A 135 17.71 0.74 -5.03
CA VAL A 135 18.62 0.55 -3.88
C VAL A 135 17.99 0.92 -2.54
N GLY A 136 16.76 1.43 -2.58
CA GLY A 136 16.02 1.83 -1.39
C GLY A 136 15.66 0.63 -0.51
N ARG A 137 15.63 0.87 0.79
CA ARG A 137 15.22 -0.09 1.80
C ARG A 137 14.10 0.51 2.65
N LEU A 138 13.18 -0.33 3.13
CA LEU A 138 12.09 0.11 4.00
C LEU A 138 12.67 0.72 5.30
N PRO A 139 12.33 1.98 5.64
CA PRO A 139 12.74 2.62 6.89
C PRO A 139 11.81 2.25 8.07
N ILE A 140 10.73 1.50 7.79
CA ILE A 140 9.75 1.03 8.77
C ILE A 140 9.31 -0.40 8.43
N THR A 141 8.90 -1.17 9.44
CA THR A 141 8.28 -2.49 9.22
C THR A 141 6.78 -2.33 8.98
N LEU A 142 6.25 -3.00 7.95
CA LEU A 142 4.82 -2.94 7.63
C LEU A 142 4.06 -4.06 8.36
N PRO A 143 2.92 -3.75 9.02
CA PRO A 143 2.13 -4.72 9.75
C PRO A 143 1.44 -5.72 8.81
N LYS A 144 1.35 -6.96 9.28
CA LYS A 144 0.74 -8.08 8.56
C LYS A 144 -0.73 -7.85 8.26
N ASN A 145 -1.48 -7.37 9.25
CA ASN A 145 -2.91 -7.10 9.20
C ASN A 145 -3.36 -6.37 10.48
N SER A 146 -4.65 -6.04 10.56
CA SER A 146 -5.22 -5.37 11.74
C SER A 146 -5.15 -6.22 13.01
N ALA A 147 -5.04 -7.54 12.92
CA ALA A 147 -5.00 -8.41 14.09
C ALA A 147 -3.69 -8.25 14.90
N VAL A 148 -2.59 -7.80 14.29
CA VAL A 148 -1.30 -7.57 14.99
C VAL A 148 -1.15 -6.16 15.57
N ILE A 149 -2.14 -5.30 15.34
CA ILE A 149 -2.26 -3.94 15.91
C ILE A 149 -3.60 -3.74 16.63
N ALA A 150 -4.34 -4.82 16.89
CA ALA A 150 -5.64 -4.76 17.54
C ALA A 150 -5.51 -4.21 18.96
N VAL A 151 -6.45 -3.35 19.35
CA VAL A 151 -6.55 -2.76 20.68
C VAL A 151 -7.81 -3.29 21.35
N ASN A 152 -7.69 -3.72 22.61
CA ASN A 152 -8.84 -4.22 23.38
C ASN A 152 -9.65 -3.08 24.03
N GLU A 153 -10.74 -3.43 24.72
CA GLU A 153 -11.61 -2.48 25.43
C GLU A 153 -10.90 -1.63 26.50
N TYR A 154 -9.74 -2.08 26.99
CA TYR A 154 -8.92 -1.36 27.97
C TYR A 154 -7.86 -0.46 27.32
N GLY A 155 -7.87 -0.30 26.00
CA GLY A 155 -6.87 0.50 25.28
C GLY A 155 -5.50 -0.19 25.16
N VAL A 156 -5.40 -1.48 25.45
CA VAL A 156 -4.15 -2.24 25.36
C VAL A 156 -4.02 -2.85 23.96
N CYS A 157 -2.98 -2.42 23.25
CA CYS A 157 -2.62 -2.97 21.94
C CYS A 157 -1.96 -4.35 22.09
N VAL A 158 -2.33 -5.28 21.21
CA VAL A 158 -1.75 -6.63 21.14
C VAL A 158 -0.24 -6.61 20.83
N SER A 159 0.21 -5.59 20.09
CA SER A 159 1.63 -5.27 19.97
C SER A 159 1.96 -4.00 20.74
N ARG A 160 3.03 -4.02 21.52
CA ARG A 160 3.40 -2.88 22.36
C ARG A 160 3.73 -1.64 21.49
N ASN A 161 3.10 -0.50 21.77
CA ASN A 161 3.20 0.71 20.94
C ASN A 161 4.59 1.39 21.01
N ASP A 162 5.33 1.16 22.09
CA ASP A 162 6.70 1.64 22.32
C ASP A 162 7.79 0.78 21.68
N VAL A 163 7.42 -0.39 21.13
CA VAL A 163 8.34 -1.31 20.48
C VAL A 163 8.35 -1.07 18.96
N PRO A 164 9.52 -0.87 18.34
CA PRO A 164 9.61 -0.68 16.90
C PRO A 164 9.18 -1.94 16.16
N GLY A 165 8.62 -1.77 14.95
CA GLY A 165 7.97 -2.87 14.22
C GLY A 165 8.84 -4.12 14.00
N TYR A 166 10.15 -3.95 13.77
CA TYR A 166 11.08 -5.07 13.59
C TYR A 166 11.31 -5.90 14.86
N ASP A 167 10.94 -5.38 16.04
CA ASP A 167 11.17 -6.00 17.34
C ASP A 167 9.88 -6.46 18.03
N LYS A 168 8.71 -6.19 17.43
CA LYS A 168 7.40 -6.50 18.00
C LYS A 168 7.17 -8.01 18.18
N ASP A 169 7.79 -8.86 17.37
CA ASP A 169 7.64 -10.32 17.45
C ASP A 169 8.03 -10.88 18.84
N LYS A 170 8.95 -10.24 19.56
CA LYS A 170 9.36 -10.64 20.93
C LYS A 170 8.26 -10.50 21.98
N TYR A 171 7.21 -9.74 21.67
CA TYR A 171 6.15 -9.37 22.61
C TYR A 171 4.76 -9.79 22.13
N LEU A 172 4.67 -10.31 20.91
CA LEU A 172 3.47 -10.92 20.36
C LEU A 172 3.28 -12.33 20.92
N ARG A 173 2.05 -12.85 20.82
CA ARG A 173 1.75 -14.26 21.13
C ARG A 173 2.49 -15.19 20.17
N GLU A 174 2.77 -16.43 20.59
CA GLU A 174 3.61 -17.39 19.84
C GLU A 174 3.13 -17.68 18.41
N ASP A 175 1.84 -17.49 18.12
CA ASP A 175 1.21 -17.72 16.82
C ASP A 175 1.16 -16.47 15.92
N MET A 176 1.67 -15.34 16.40
CA MET A 176 1.62 -14.05 15.70
C MET A 176 2.99 -13.60 15.21
N THR A 177 2.99 -12.96 14.04
CA THR A 177 4.16 -12.33 13.42
C THR A 177 3.73 -10.95 12.95
N TYR A 178 4.50 -9.92 13.30
CA TYR A 178 4.14 -8.54 13.04
C TYR A 178 4.26 -8.18 11.57
N ALA A 179 5.36 -8.55 10.92
CA ALA A 179 5.65 -8.10 9.57
C ALA A 179 4.73 -8.74 8.52
N TYR A 180 4.30 -7.95 7.54
CA TYR A 180 3.65 -8.46 6.34
C TYR A 180 4.62 -9.36 5.57
N LYS A 181 4.10 -10.49 5.08
CA LYS A 181 4.84 -11.46 4.28
C LYS A 181 4.06 -11.73 3.00
N ASP A 182 4.71 -11.49 1.86
CA ASP A 182 4.08 -11.72 0.56
C ASP A 182 4.05 -13.21 0.19
N SER A 183 3.38 -13.50 -0.93
CA SER A 183 3.24 -14.87 -1.46
C SER A 183 4.55 -15.52 -1.91
N THR A 184 5.61 -14.74 -2.13
CA THR A 184 6.95 -15.22 -2.50
C THR A 184 7.87 -15.41 -1.29
N GLY A 185 7.38 -15.04 -0.09
CA GLY A 185 8.08 -15.21 1.16
C GLY A 185 8.89 -14.00 1.60
N ASN A 186 8.81 -12.86 0.91
CA ASN A 186 9.48 -11.65 1.36
C ASN A 186 8.77 -11.07 2.58
N GLU A 187 9.53 -10.71 3.61
CA GLU A 187 9.02 -10.05 4.80
C GLU A 187 9.32 -8.55 4.73
N TYR A 188 8.28 -7.74 4.89
CA TYR A 188 8.34 -6.28 4.79
C TYR A 188 8.81 -5.67 6.13
N LYS A 189 9.97 -6.15 6.60
CA LYS A 189 10.67 -5.66 7.79
C LYS A 189 11.52 -4.43 7.46
N LEU A 190 11.96 -3.74 8.51
CA LEU A 190 13.01 -2.72 8.40
C LEU A 190 14.17 -3.29 7.56
N ASP A 191 14.73 -2.46 6.68
CA ASP A 191 15.82 -2.79 5.76
C ASP A 191 15.47 -3.77 4.62
N PHE A 192 14.21 -4.18 4.47
CA PHE A 192 13.77 -4.94 3.31
C PHE A 192 13.77 -4.07 2.03
N GLY A 193 14.15 -4.68 0.91
CA GLY A 193 14.16 -4.04 -0.41
C GLY A 193 14.73 -5.00 -1.45
N LEU A 194 14.14 -5.01 -2.64
CA LEU A 194 14.56 -5.85 -3.75
C LEU A 194 15.51 -5.09 -4.69
N SER A 195 16.32 -5.86 -5.43
CA SER A 195 17.09 -5.39 -6.58
C SER A 195 16.68 -6.21 -7.81
N TYR A 196 16.83 -5.62 -9.00
CA TYR A 196 16.89 -6.38 -10.25
C TYR A 196 18.24 -7.10 -10.38
#